data_AF-A0A2T5JTT6-F1
#
_entry.id   AF-A0A2T5JTT6-F1
#
_cell.length_a   1.000
_cell.length_b   1.000
_cell.length_c   1.000
_cell.angle_alpha   90.00
_cell.angle_beta   90.00
_cell.angle_gamma   90.00
#
_symmetry.space_group_name_H-M   'P 1'
#
loop_
_entity.id
_entity.type
_entity.pdbx_description
1 polymer ?
#
loop_
_entity_poly.entity_id
_entity_poly.type
_entity_poly.pdbx_seq_one_letter_code
_entity_poly.pdbx_strand_id
1 'polypeptide(L)' 'MKTLIQPIFAALRDHARYRRTRAELARLPIDTRLDLDIYDVDAFARRAVWG' A
#
# COMPACT_ATOMS: atom_id res chain seq x y z
N MET A 1 -23.74 11.39 16.15
CA MET A 1 -23.62 11.17 14.69
C MET A 1 -22.16 10.91 14.36
N LYS A 2 -21.78 9.69 13.95
CA LYS A 2 -20.45 9.47 13.37
C LYS A 2 -20.41 10.24 12.06
N THR A 3 -19.74 11.38 12.04
CA THR A 3 -19.68 12.25 10.86
C THR A 3 -19.13 11.46 9.69
N LEU A 4 -19.85 11.44 8.55
CA LEU A 4 -19.44 10.80 7.28
C LEU A 4 -18.04 11.24 6.81
N ILE A 5 -17.55 12.34 7.35
CA ILE A 5 -16.20 12.89 7.17
C ILE A 5 -15.10 11.96 7.73
N GLN A 6 -15.34 11.28 8.85
CA GLN A 6 -14.35 10.39 9.47
C GLN A 6 -13.94 9.19 8.59
N PRO A 7 -14.87 8.41 8.01
CA PRO A 7 -14.50 7.31 7.12
C PRO A 7 -13.80 7.80 5.84
N ILE A 8 -14.14 9.01 5.35
CA ILE A 8 -13.44 9.61 4.20
C ILE A 8 -11.97 9.89 4.55
N PHE A 9 -11.70 10.50 5.71
CA PHE A 9 -10.32 10.73 6.14
C PHE A 9 -9.54 9.44 6.38
N ALA A 10 -10.20 8.39 6.89
CA ALA A 10 -9.58 7.07 7.02
C ALA A 10 -9.18 6.52 5.64
N ALA A 11 -10.10 6.51 4.67
CA ALA A 11 -9.84 6.04 3.32
C ALA A 11 -8.70 6.82 2.63
N LEU A 12 -8.65 8.16 2.82
CA LEU A 12 -7.56 8.99 2.29
C LEU A 12 -6.21 8.65 2.91
N ARG A 13 -6.16 8.38 4.22
CA ARG A 13 -4.93 7.95 4.90
C ARG A 13 -4.45 6.59 4.42
N ASP A 14 -5.36 5.64 4.28
CA ASP A 14 -5.03 4.30 3.77
C ASP A 14 -4.53 4.38 2.33
N HIS A 15 -5.17 5.20 1.50
CA HIS A 15 -4.72 5.42 0.13
C HIS A 15 -3.33 6.09 0.08
N ALA A 16 -3.06 7.07 0.93
CA ALA A 16 -1.74 7.69 1.04
C ALA A 16 -0.67 6.66 1.47
N ARG A 17 -1.01 5.78 2.42
CA ARG A 17 -0.16 4.68 2.86
C ARG A 17 0.13 3.71 1.71
N TYR A 18 -0.88 3.28 0.98
CA TYR A 18 -0.73 2.43 -0.20
C TYR A 18 0.21 3.04 -1.25
N ARG A 19 0.02 4.32 -1.58
CA ARG A 19 0.89 5.01 -2.55
C ARG A 19 2.35 5.04 -2.10
N ARG A 20 2.59 5.28 -0.81
CA ARG A 20 3.93 5.28 -0.23
C ARG A 20 4.54 3.88 -0.27
N THR A 21 3.84 2.86 0.21
CA THR A 21 4.28 1.46 0.19
C THR A 21 4.60 1.01 -1.23
N ARG A 22 3.72 1.29 -2.19
CA ARG A 22 3.94 0.98 -3.62
C ARG A 22 5.22 1.64 -4.14
N ALA A 23 5.44 2.91 -3.83
CA ALA A 23 6.63 3.64 -4.28
C ALA A 23 7.92 3.10 -3.65
N GLU A 24 7.89 2.71 -2.38
CA GLU A 24 9.03 2.08 -1.69
C GLU A 24 9.34 0.71 -2.31
N LEU A 25 8.32 -0.13 -2.53
CA LEU A 25 8.47 -1.44 -3.16
C LEU A 25 8.95 -1.36 -4.62
N ALA A 26 8.48 -0.37 -5.38
CA ALA A 26 8.91 -0.15 -6.76
C ALA A 26 10.36 0.35 -6.88
N ARG A 27 10.93 0.89 -5.80
CA ARG A 27 12.33 1.34 -5.73
C ARG A 27 13.29 0.22 -5.31
N LEU A 28 12.78 -0.92 -4.86
CA LEU A 28 13.62 -2.05 -4.52
C LEU A 28 14.30 -2.60 -5.79
N PRO A 29 15.58 -3.02 -5.70
CA PRO A 29 16.22 -3.79 -6.75
C PRO A 29 15.38 -5.02 -7.11
N ILE A 30 15.40 -5.41 -8.38
CA ILE A 30 14.61 -6.55 -8.85
C ILE A 30 14.96 -7.84 -8.09
N ASP A 31 16.24 -8.08 -7.82
CA ASP A 31 16.72 -9.24 -7.09
C ASP A 31 16.15 -9.27 -5.66
N THR A 32 16.20 -8.15 -4.94
CA THR A 32 15.60 -8.04 -3.59
C THR A 32 14.09 -8.28 -3.62
N ARG A 33 13.40 -7.83 -4.68
CA ARG A 33 11.97 -8.08 -4.86
C ARG A 33 11.68 -9.57 -5.04
N LEU A 34 12.50 -10.26 -5.82
CA LEU A 34 12.40 -11.70 -6.05
C LEU A 34 12.71 -12.49 -4.78
N ASP A 35 13.76 -12.12 -4.04
CA ASP A 35 14.13 -12.74 -2.76
C ASP A 35 13.02 -12.65 -1.70
N LEU A 36 12.21 -11.59 -1.77
CA LEU A 36 11.08 -11.36 -0.88
C LEU A 36 9.75 -11.94 -1.43
N ASP A 37 9.78 -12.70 -2.52
CA ASP A 37 8.60 -13.23 -3.22
C ASP A 37 7.59 -12.14 -3.64
N ILE A 38 8.08 -10.94 -3.94
CA ILE A 38 7.28 -9.80 -4.38
C ILE A 38 7.28 -9.78 -5.92
N TYR A 39 6.34 -10.51 -6.51
CA TYR A 39 6.15 -10.56 -7.97
C TYR A 39 5.35 -9.35 -8.46
N ASP A 40 4.20 -9.10 -7.84
CA ASP A 40 3.29 -7.98 -8.12
C ASP A 40 3.34 -6.94 -6.99
N VAL A 41 3.96 -5.79 -7.28
CA VAL A 41 4.09 -4.67 -6.33
C VAL A 41 2.71 -4.16 -5.90
N ASP A 42 1.76 -4.07 -6.82
CA ASP A 42 0.46 -3.48 -6.56
C ASP A 42 -0.41 -4.41 -5.71
N ALA A 43 -0.40 -5.72 -6.00
CA ALA A 43 -1.07 -6.71 -5.18
C ALA A 43 -0.49 -6.76 -3.75
N PHE A 44 0.84 -6.74 -3.63
CA PHE A 44 1.50 -6.76 -2.32
C PHE A 44 1.24 -5.49 -1.51
N ALA A 45 1.35 -4.31 -2.15
CA ALA A 45 1.05 -3.03 -1.50
C ALA A 45 -0.42 -2.94 -1.05
N ARG A 46 -1.37 -3.46 -1.84
CA ARG A 46 -2.78 -3.51 -1.41
C ARG A 46 -2.97 -4.44 -0.22
N ARG A 47 -2.39 -5.64 -0.24
CA ARG A 47 -2.45 -6.60 0.86
C ARG A 47 -1.86 -6.02 2.15
N ALA A 48 -0.76 -5.27 2.06
CA ALA A 48 -0.14 -4.65 3.23
C ALA A 48 -1.00 -3.55 3.91
N VAL A 49 -1.96 -2.97 3.18
CA VAL A 49 -2.81 -1.87 3.69
C VAL A 49 -4.22 -2.33 4.03
N TRP A 50 -4.82 -3.19 3.22
CA TRP A 50 -6.23 -3.61 3.34
C TRP A 50 -6.43 -5.12 3.53
N GLY A 51 -5.35 -5.90 3.46
CA GLY A 51 -5.38 -7.36 3.62
C GLY A 51 -5.09 -7.84 5.02
#